data_AF-A0A0A9F7C3-F1
#
_entry.id   AF-A0A0A9F7C3-F1
#
_cell.length_a   1.000
_cell.length_b   1.000
_cell.length_c   1.000
_cell.angle_alpha   90.00
_cell.angle_beta   90.00
_cell.angle_gamma   90.00
#
_symmetry.space_group_name_H-M   'P 1'
#
loop_
_entity.id
_entity.type
_entity.pdbx_description
1 polymer ?
#
loop_
_entity_poly.entity_id
_entity_poly.type
_entity_poly.pdbx_seq_one_letter_code
_entity_poly.pdbx_strand_id
1 'polypeptide(L)'
;MCDVFSVTYHVPKLKEEDAKKVLQHLNVFKEGDIDAAAEALDDRPLKKVYTLVEMAAQGRTGGSAEAIYAGKEKIDIDHFFSILGDIPLLSKSCNH
;
A
#
# COMPACT_ATOMS: atom_id res chain seq x y z
N MET A 1 17.57 19.95 -22.82
CA MET A 1 16.41 19.95 -21.90
C MET A 1 16.16 18.51 -21.49
N CYS A 2 15.98 18.27 -20.19
CA CYS A 2 16.00 16.98 -19.50
C CYS A 2 15.43 15.79 -20.29
N ASP A 3 16.29 14.79 -20.51
CA ASP A 3 15.90 13.44 -20.90
C ASP A 3 15.01 12.89 -19.77
N VAL A 4 13.70 12.82 -20.03
CA VAL A 4 12.75 12.24 -19.09
C VAL A 4 13.06 10.75 -19.09
N PHE A 5 13.78 10.30 -18.08
CA PHE A 5 13.91 8.88 -17.77
C PHE A 5 12.51 8.37 -17.42
N SER A 6 11.72 8.07 -18.44
CA SER A 6 10.55 7.21 -18.34
C SER A 6 11.07 5.80 -18.16
N VAL A 7 11.71 5.56 -17.00
CA VAL A 7 12.03 4.20 -16.58
C VAL A 7 10.68 3.58 -16.31
N THR A 8 10.17 2.85 -17.28
CA THR A 8 9.07 1.90 -17.08
C THR A 8 9.62 0.84 -16.15
N TYR A 9 9.66 1.17 -14.86
CA TYR A 9 10.00 0.22 -13.82
C TYR A 9 8.88 -0.81 -13.91
N HIS A 10 9.19 -1.96 -14.50
CA HIS A 10 8.34 -3.14 -14.42
C HIS A 10 8.36 -3.55 -12.95
N VAL A 11 7.50 -2.91 -12.17
CA VAL A 11 7.30 -3.24 -10.77
C VAL A 11 6.61 -4.59 -10.80
N PRO A 12 7.26 -5.68 -10.38
CA PRO A 12 6.61 -6.98 -10.35
C PRO A 12 5.37 -6.89 -9.45
N LYS A 13 4.32 -7.58 -9.85
CA LYS A 13 3.15 -7.75 -9.01
C LYS A 13 3.57 -8.50 -7.75
N LEU A 14 3.12 -8.02 -6.60
CA LEU A 14 3.36 -8.70 -5.35
C LEU A 14 2.36 -9.85 -5.23
N LYS A 15 2.88 -11.03 -4.88
CA LYS A 15 2.04 -12.11 -4.37
C LYS A 15 1.73 -11.85 -2.90
N GLU A 16 0.63 -12.39 -2.41
CA GLU A 16 0.25 -12.35 -0.99
C GLU A 16 1.43 -12.63 -0.03
N GLU A 17 2.23 -13.66 -0.29
CA GLU A 17 3.38 -14.01 0.57
C GLU A 17 4.44 -12.90 0.66
N ASP A 18 4.72 -12.23 -0.45
CA ASP A 18 5.66 -11.10 -0.50
C ASP A 18 5.01 -9.84 0.09
N ALA A 19 3.70 -9.63 -0.10
CA ALA A 19 2.95 -8.56 0.55
C ALA A 19 3.00 -8.70 2.07
N LYS A 20 2.76 -9.91 2.58
CA LYS A 20 2.82 -10.22 4.01
C LYS A 20 4.20 -9.88 4.59
N LYS A 21 5.28 -10.29 3.92
CA LYS A 21 6.65 -9.96 4.35
C LYS A 21 6.91 -8.45 4.37
N VAL A 22 6.44 -7.73 3.36
CA VAL A 22 6.57 -6.27 3.31
C VAL A 22 5.80 -5.61 4.45
N LEU A 23 4.55 -6.00 4.68
CA LEU A 23 3.73 -5.47 5.76
C LEU A 23 4.31 -5.76 7.15
N GLN A 24 4.83 -6.98 7.36
CA GLN A 24 5.55 -7.37 8.58
C GLN A 24 6.81 -6.55 8.78
N HIS A 25 7.60 -6.35 7.72
CA HIS A 25 8.83 -5.56 7.78
C HIS A 25 8.55 -4.10 8.12
N LEU A 26 7.47 -3.55 7.56
CA LEU A 26 7.04 -2.18 7.85
C LEU A 26 6.48 -2.05 9.27
N ASN A 27 6.00 -3.14 9.88
CA ASN A 27 5.45 -3.16 11.23
C ASN A 27 4.36 -2.10 11.46
N VAL A 28 3.59 -1.80 10.41
CA VAL A 28 2.56 -0.74 10.42
C VAL A 28 1.16 -1.27 10.70
N PHE A 29 0.93 -2.58 10.59
CA PHE A 29 -0.33 -3.26 10.94
C PHE A 29 -0.16 -4.10 12.22
N LYS A 30 -1.28 -4.47 12.85
CA LYS A 30 -1.28 -5.46 13.93
C LYS A 30 -1.14 -6.85 13.32
N GLU A 31 -0.50 -7.79 14.03
CA GLU A 31 -0.20 -9.13 13.52
C GLU A 31 -1.43 -9.88 12.97
N GLY A 32 -2.60 -9.73 13.62
CA GLY A 32 -3.86 -10.34 13.14
C GLY A 32 -4.47 -9.67 11.90
N ASP A 33 -4.08 -8.44 11.60
CA ASP A 33 -4.57 -7.66 10.46
C ASP A 33 -3.66 -7.81 9.22
N ILE A 34 -2.43 -8.32 9.40
CA ILE A 34 -1.45 -8.46 8.32
C ILE A 34 -1.97 -9.41 7.23
N ASP A 35 -2.55 -10.55 7.62
CA ASP A 35 -3.08 -11.53 6.67
C ASP A 35 -4.20 -10.93 5.80
N ALA A 36 -5.17 -10.26 6.42
CA ALA A 36 -6.27 -9.61 5.71
C ALA A 36 -5.80 -8.45 4.82
N ALA A 37 -4.82 -7.66 5.27
CA ALA A 37 -4.22 -6.60 4.46
C ALA A 37 -3.40 -7.18 3.29
N ALA A 38 -2.68 -8.29 3.49
CA ALA A 38 -1.92 -8.96 2.44
C ALA A 38 -2.84 -9.56 1.36
N GLU A 39 -3.94 -10.21 1.76
CA GLU A 39 -4.95 -10.75 0.85
C GLU A 39 -5.56 -9.63 0.00
N ALA A 40 -5.88 -8.48 0.59
CA ALA A 40 -6.42 -7.32 -0.12
C ALA A 40 -5.43 -6.68 -1.13
N LEU A 41 -4.14 -6.94 -0.93
CA LEU A 41 -3.03 -6.48 -1.75
C LEU A 41 -2.55 -7.52 -2.77
N ASP A 42 -3.10 -8.73 -2.76
CA ASP A 42 -2.73 -9.78 -3.71
C ASP A 42 -2.93 -9.32 -5.16
N ASP A 43 -1.98 -9.69 -6.04
CA ASP A 43 -1.89 -9.28 -7.44
C ASP A 43 -1.74 -7.75 -7.70
N ARG A 44 -1.60 -6.92 -6.65
CA ARG A 44 -1.32 -5.49 -6.83
C ARG A 44 0.17 -5.23 -7.08
N PRO A 45 0.52 -4.24 -7.91
CA PRO A 45 1.92 -3.87 -8.11
C PRO A 45 2.50 -3.29 -6.81
N LEU A 46 3.77 -3.62 -6.48
CA LEU A 46 4.46 -3.19 -5.25
C LEU A 46 4.33 -1.68 -5.00
N LYS A 47 4.44 -0.87 -6.07
CA LYS A 47 4.32 0.59 -5.99
C LYS A 47 2.96 1.01 -5.40
N LYS A 48 1.89 0.29 -5.75
CA LYS A 48 0.55 0.55 -5.25
C LYS A 48 0.41 0.17 -3.78
N VAL A 49 1.02 -0.96 -3.38
CA VAL A 49 1.11 -1.37 -1.96
C VAL A 49 1.73 -0.24 -1.13
N TYR A 50 2.91 0.24 -1.51
CA TYR A 50 3.57 1.33 -0.80
C TYR A 50 2.72 2.61 -0.75
N THR A 51 2.09 3.00 -1.87
CA THR A 51 1.20 4.17 -1.88
C THR A 51 0.01 4.01 -0.92
N LEU A 52 -0.63 2.84 -0.92
CA LEU A 52 -1.77 2.58 -0.04
C LEU A 52 -1.37 2.59 1.44
N VAL A 53 -0.24 1.95 1.76
CA VAL A 53 0.31 1.94 3.11
C VAL A 53 0.72 3.34 3.55
N GLU A 54 1.32 4.13 2.67
CA GLU A 54 1.70 5.52 2.96
C GLU A 54 0.47 6.39 3.23
N MET A 55 -0.58 6.30 2.40
CA MET A 55 -1.83 7.03 2.61
C MET A 55 -2.52 6.60 3.92
N ALA A 56 -2.48 5.31 4.23
CA ALA A 56 -3.07 4.77 5.45
C ALA A 56 -2.25 5.14 6.70
N ALA A 57 -0.93 5.22 6.59
CA ALA A 57 -0.04 5.66 7.66
C ALA A 57 -0.18 7.17 7.91
N GLN A 58 -0.29 7.98 6.87
CA GLN A 58 -0.47 9.43 6.98
C GLN A 58 -1.85 9.80 7.53
N GLY A 59 -2.87 8.99 7.21
CA GLY A 59 -4.26 9.26 7.56
C GLY A 59 -4.81 10.53 6.92
N ARG A 60 -6.03 10.92 7.27
CA ARG A 60 -6.72 12.08 6.65
C ARG A 60 -6.02 13.42 6.87
N THR A 61 -5.17 13.53 7.88
CA THR A 61 -4.54 14.78 8.31
C THR A 61 -3.02 14.81 8.11
N GLY A 62 -2.42 13.73 7.59
CA GLY A 62 -0.99 13.67 7.24
C GLY A 62 0.00 13.52 8.40
N GLY A 63 -0.45 13.45 9.66
CA GLY A 63 0.43 13.50 10.84
C GLY A 63 0.81 12.16 11.46
N SER A 64 0.13 11.07 11.11
CA SER A 64 0.27 9.78 11.82
C SER A 64 1.39 8.88 11.28
N ALA A 65 2.00 9.24 10.15
CA ALA A 65 2.94 8.37 9.46
C ALA A 65 4.20 8.09 10.30
N GLU A 66 4.78 9.12 10.93
CA GLU A 66 5.95 8.95 11.79
C GLU A 66 5.68 8.03 12.97
N ALA A 67 4.52 8.17 13.64
CA ALA A 67 4.16 7.32 14.76
C ALA A 67 3.94 5.86 14.33
N ILE A 68 3.37 5.66 13.14
CA ILE A 68 3.12 4.33 12.58
C ILE A 68 4.41 3.64 12.15
N TYR A 69 5.31 4.32 11.42
CA TYR A 69 6.62 3.77 11.06
C TYR A 69 7.57 3.61 12.25
N ALA A 70 7.41 4.42 13.31
CA ALA A 70 8.10 4.21 14.58
C ALA A 70 7.50 3.06 15.41
N GLY A 71 6.43 2.41 14.93
CA GLY A 71 5.74 1.30 15.61
C GLY A 71 4.95 1.72 16.85
N LYS A 72 4.77 3.03 17.09
CA LYS A 72 4.00 3.58 18.22
C LYS A 72 2.50 3.48 17.99
N GLU A 73 2.08 3.59 16.74
CA GLU A 73 0.70 3.43 16.29
C GLU A 73 0.62 2.36 15.21
N LYS A 74 -0.59 1.87 14.96
CA LYS A 74 -0.87 0.89 13.91
C LYS A 74 -1.97 1.43 13.00
N ILE A 75 -1.84 1.16 11.71
CA ILE A 75 -2.87 1.44 10.72
C ILE A 75 -4.09 0.62 11.11
N ASP A 76 -5.24 1.29 11.18
CA ASP A 76 -6.53 0.64 11.32
C ASP A 76 -6.91 -0.02 9.99
N ILE A 77 -7.23 -1.32 10.03
CA ILE A 77 -7.50 -2.09 8.82
C ILE A 77 -8.77 -1.61 8.10
N ASP A 78 -9.78 -1.13 8.83
CA ASP A 78 -11.01 -0.58 8.26
C ASP A 78 -10.72 0.72 7.47
N HIS A 79 -9.86 1.58 8.05
CA HIS A 79 -9.33 2.74 7.34
C HIS A 79 -8.53 2.34 6.09
N PHE A 80 -7.68 1.32 6.18
CA PHE A 80 -6.93 0.82 5.03
C PHE A 80 -7.87 0.33 3.91
N PHE A 81 -8.94 -0.40 4.24
CA PHE A 81 -9.96 -0.80 3.27
C PHE A 81 -10.71 0.39 2.67
N SER A 82 -11.00 1.44 3.45
CA SER A 82 -11.58 2.67 2.92
C SER A 82 -10.68 3.33 1.86
N ILE A 83 -9.36 3.31 2.04
CA ILE A 83 -8.40 3.86 1.07
C ILE A 83 -8.29 2.95 -0.15
N LEU A 84 -8.27 1.62 0.05
CA LEU A 84 -8.30 0.63 -1.03
C LEU A 84 -9.51 0.79 -1.95
N GLY A 85 -10.67 1.16 -1.40
CA GLY A 85 -11.89 1.45 -2.15
C GLY A 85 -11.85 2.79 -2.89
N ASP A 86 -11.20 3.80 -2.31
CA ASP A 86 -11.07 5.14 -2.90
C ASP A 86 -10.09 5.17 -4.08
N ILE A 87 -9.06 4.31 -4.05
CA ILE A 87 -8.10 4.19 -5.13
C ILE A 87 -8.53 3.06 -6.07
N PRO A 88 -9.18 3.36 -7.21
CA PRO A 88 -9.56 2.33 -8.16
C PRO A 88 -8.33 1.54 -8.59
N LEU A 89 -8.46 0.20 -8.59
CA LEU A 89 -7.54 -0.69 -9.28
C LEU A 89 -7.33 -0.10 -10.68
N LEU A 90 -6.12 0.36 -10.96
CA LEU A 90 -5.78 1.00 -12.23
C LEU A 90 -5.69 -0.09 -13.32
N SER A 91 -6.85 -0.68 -13.61
CA SER A 91 -7.13 -1.64 -14.66
C SER A 91 -8.65 -1.68 -14.88
N LYS A 92 -9.22 -0.54 -15.27
CA LYS A 92 -10.13 -0.57 -16.40
C LYS A 92 -9.49 0.28 -17.48
N SER A 93 -8.89 -0.41 -18.44
CA SER A 93 -8.57 0.14 -19.75
C SER A 93 -9.80 0.90 -20.24
N CYS A 94 -9.76 2.24 -20.24
CA CYS A 94 -10.67 3.03 -21.05
C CYS A 94 -10.27 2.77 -22.51
N ASN A 95 -10.91 1.79 -23.14
CA ASN A 95 -11.17 1.82 -24.57
C ASN A 95 -12.60 2.34 -24.73
N HIS A 96 -12.75 3.59 -25.17
CA HIS A 96 -13.92 4.07 -25.88
C HIS A 96 -13.45 4.88 -27.08
#